data_AF-A0A367K3H2-F1
#
_entry.id   AF-A0A367K3H2-F1
#
_cell.length_a   1.000
_cell.length_b   1.000
_cell.length_c   1.000
_cell.angle_alpha   90.00
_cell.angle_beta   90.00
_cell.angle_gamma   90.00
#
_symmetry.space_group_name_H-M   'P 1'
#
loop_
_entity.id
_entity.type
_entity.pdbx_description
1 polymer ?
#
loop_
_entity_poly.entity_id
_entity_poly.type
_entity_poly.pdbx_seq_one_letter_code
_entity_poly.pdbx_strand_id
1 'polypeptide(L)'
;MVAYSTLVFALALNALTALAAPTDSITINVKNSCKNSIQVNQLTNDAGNPKSVSVAAGSSTTMSVPSGWGGRIWARESCSGSSDCHP
;
A
#
# COMPACT_ATOMS: atom_id res chain seq x y z
N MET A 1 -13.83 -47.07 -2.44
CA MET A 1 -12.59 -46.26 -2.43
C MET A 1 -12.78 -44.87 -3.08
N VAL A 2 -13.94 -44.22 -2.88
CA VAL A 2 -14.30 -42.92 -3.50
C VAL A 2 -14.62 -41.85 -2.44
N ALA A 3 -15.21 -42.25 -1.30
CA ALA A 3 -15.60 -41.35 -0.22
C ALA A 3 -14.42 -40.75 0.59
N TYR A 4 -13.27 -41.45 0.66
CA TYR A 4 -12.09 -40.92 1.34
C TYR A 4 -11.39 -39.81 0.54
N SER A 5 -11.52 -39.83 -0.79
CA SER A 5 -10.86 -38.86 -1.67
C SER A 5 -11.52 -37.47 -1.62
N THR A 6 -12.84 -37.43 -1.42
CA THR A 6 -13.61 -36.17 -1.32
C THR A 6 -13.45 -35.50 0.05
N LEU A 7 -13.33 -36.28 1.14
CA LEU A 7 -13.09 -35.77 2.49
C LEU A 7 -11.72 -35.10 2.63
N VAL A 8 -10.67 -35.67 2.01
CA VAL A 8 -9.33 -35.08 2.03
C VAL A 8 -9.28 -33.76 1.25
N PHE A 9 -10.01 -33.66 0.14
CA PHE A 9 -10.10 -32.43 -0.66
C PHE A 9 -10.82 -31.29 0.08
N ALA A 10 -11.86 -31.61 0.87
CA ALA A 10 -12.61 -30.63 1.64
C ALA A 10 -11.82 -30.07 2.84
N LEU A 11 -10.99 -30.89 3.50
CA LEU A 11 -10.10 -30.40 4.56
C LEU A 11 -8.98 -29.52 4.01
N ALA A 12 -8.42 -29.85 2.84
CA ALA A 12 -7.37 -29.05 2.21
C ALA A 12 -7.86 -27.63 1.83
N LEU A 13 -9.10 -27.49 1.38
CA LEU A 13 -9.66 -26.20 0.97
C LEU A 13 -9.93 -25.25 2.15
N ASN A 14 -10.27 -25.79 3.33
CA ASN A 14 -10.49 -25.00 4.56
C ASN A 14 -9.18 -24.65 5.28
N ALA A 15 -8.08 -25.33 4.99
CA ALA A 15 -6.78 -25.00 5.57
C ALA A 15 -6.13 -23.76 4.93
N LEU A 16 -6.49 -23.43 3.68
CA LEU A 16 -5.93 -22.24 2.99
C LEU A 16 -6.55 -20.91 3.44
N THR A 17 -7.76 -20.91 4.02
CA THR A 17 -8.41 -19.67 4.49
C THR A 17 -7.95 -19.22 5.87
N ALA A 18 -7.22 -20.06 6.61
CA ALA A 18 -6.78 -19.80 7.99
C ALA A 18 -5.51 -18.93 8.10
N LEU A 19 -4.87 -18.56 6.98
CA LEU A 19 -3.65 -17.74 6.98
C LEU A 19 -3.89 -16.24 6.71
N ALA A 20 -5.14 -15.81 6.54
CA ALA A 20 -5.44 -14.39 6.48
C ALA A 20 -5.44 -13.81 7.90
N ALA A 21 -4.26 -13.43 8.41
CA ALA A 21 -4.18 -12.60 9.61
C ALA A 21 -4.99 -11.32 9.35
N PRO A 22 -5.82 -10.84 10.31
CA PRO A 22 -6.42 -9.53 10.20
C PRO A 22 -5.28 -8.52 10.16
N THR A 23 -5.03 -7.94 8.98
CA THR A 23 -4.10 -6.82 8.85
C THR A 23 -4.86 -5.58 9.30
N ASP A 24 -4.81 -5.28 10.60
CA ASP A 24 -5.18 -3.95 11.08
C ASP A 24 -4.40 -2.93 10.24
N SER A 25 -5.09 -1.91 9.74
CA SER A 25 -4.50 -0.90 8.88
C SER A 25 -4.60 0.48 9.50
N ILE A 26 -3.53 1.25 9.44
CA ILE A 26 -3.47 2.65 9.86
C ILE A 26 -3.67 3.52 8.61
N THR A 27 -4.55 4.52 8.72
CA THR A 27 -4.75 5.53 7.68
C THR A 27 -3.89 6.75 7.97
N ILE A 28 -3.05 7.12 7.01
CA ILE A 28 -2.24 8.34 7.04
C ILE A 28 -2.88 9.36 6.11
N ASN A 29 -3.29 10.51 6.64
CA ASN A 29 -3.83 11.62 5.86
C ASN A 29 -2.73 12.64 5.56
N VAL A 30 -2.48 12.88 4.28
CA VAL A 30 -1.49 13.85 3.80
C VAL A 30 -2.20 15.01 3.12
N LYS A 31 -2.03 16.20 3.69
CA LYS A 31 -2.59 17.45 3.18
C LYS A 31 -1.50 18.29 2.50
N ASN A 32 -1.69 18.57 1.22
CA ASN A 32 -0.87 19.55 0.52
C ASN A 32 -1.39 20.96 0.85
N SER A 33 -0.68 21.67 1.72
CA SER A 33 -0.99 23.09 2.02
C SER A 33 -0.13 24.07 1.21
N CYS A 34 0.66 23.58 0.25
CA CYS A 34 1.43 24.40 -0.68
C CYS A 34 0.53 25.00 -1.77
N LYS A 35 1.07 25.99 -2.51
CA LYS A 35 0.35 26.69 -3.60
C LYS A 35 0.41 25.93 -4.93
N ASN A 36 1.25 24.93 -5.04
CA ASN A 36 1.52 24.11 -6.22
C ASN A 36 1.16 22.65 -5.96
N SER A 37 1.00 21.87 -7.04
CA SER A 37 0.84 20.43 -6.94
C SER A 37 2.15 19.77 -6.53
N ILE A 38 2.04 18.76 -5.67
CA ILE A 38 3.17 17.94 -5.21
C ILE A 38 2.93 16.47 -5.57
N GLN A 39 4.00 15.67 -5.63
CA GLN A 39 3.92 14.21 -5.70
C GLN A 39 4.33 13.63 -4.36
N VAL A 40 3.39 12.99 -3.68
CA VAL A 40 3.64 12.28 -2.42
C VAL A 40 4.04 10.84 -2.73
N ASN A 41 5.10 10.36 -2.09
CA ASN A 41 5.63 9.01 -2.29
C ASN A 41 5.65 8.27 -0.95
N GLN A 42 5.41 6.97 -1.00
CA GLN A 42 5.39 6.06 0.15
C GLN A 42 6.25 4.84 -0.17
N LEU A 43 7.24 4.56 0.67
CA LEU A 43 8.10 3.37 0.57
C LEU A 43 8.02 2.55 1.84
N THR A 44 7.61 1.29 1.73
CA THR A 44 7.77 0.31 2.81
C THR A 44 9.24 -0.09 2.89
N ASN A 45 9.78 -0.28 4.10
CA ASN A 45 11.13 -0.83 4.26
C ASN A 45 11.27 -2.14 3.49
N ASP A 46 12.44 -2.35 2.89
CA ASP A 46 12.78 -3.54 2.08
C ASP A 46 11.91 -3.74 0.83
N ALA A 47 11.03 -2.80 0.49
CA ALA A 47 10.34 -2.77 -0.80
C ALA A 47 11.22 -2.11 -1.87
N GLY A 48 11.13 -2.62 -3.11
CA GLY A 48 11.94 -2.12 -4.22
C GLY A 48 11.47 -0.77 -4.76
N ASN A 49 10.15 -0.55 -4.88
CA ASN A 49 9.58 0.63 -5.53
C ASN A 49 8.58 1.33 -4.61
N PRO A 50 8.65 2.67 -4.46
CA PRO A 50 7.67 3.46 -3.76
C PRO A 50 6.36 3.60 -4.55
N LYS A 51 5.27 3.78 -3.83
CA LYS A 51 3.97 4.19 -4.39
C LYS A 51 3.96 5.71 -4.49
N SER A 52 3.41 6.25 -5.57
CA SER A 52 3.35 7.69 -5.82
C SER A 52 1.91 8.16 -6.04
N VAL A 53 1.56 9.34 -5.54
CA VAL A 53 0.28 10.00 -5.77
C VAL A 53 0.48 11.51 -5.95
N SER A 54 -0.11 12.08 -7.00
CA SER A 54 -0.16 13.54 -7.17
C SER A 54 -1.24 14.13 -6.26
N VAL A 55 -0.88 15.16 -5.51
CA VAL A 55 -1.77 15.89 -4.62
C VAL A 55 -1.80 17.35 -5.05
N ALA A 56 -2.93 17.77 -5.58
CA ALA A 56 -3.15 19.16 -6.02
C ALA A 56 -3.00 20.14 -4.84
N ALA A 57 -2.73 21.41 -5.16
CA ALA A 57 -2.64 22.47 -4.17
C ALA A 57 -3.91 22.54 -3.31
N GLY A 58 -3.74 22.66 -1.98
CA GLY A 58 -4.84 22.72 -1.02
C GLY A 58 -5.59 21.39 -0.78
N SER A 59 -5.27 20.33 -1.53
CA SER A 59 -5.98 19.04 -1.47
C SER A 59 -5.34 18.07 -0.47
N SER A 60 -6.04 16.98 -0.18
CA SER A 60 -5.54 15.90 0.69
C SER A 60 -5.66 14.55 0.00
N THR A 61 -4.82 13.60 0.43
CA THR A 61 -4.88 12.19 0.04
C THR A 61 -4.71 11.31 1.26
N THR A 62 -5.17 10.08 1.17
CA THR A 62 -5.05 9.08 2.23
C THR A 62 -4.23 7.89 1.76
N MET A 63 -3.34 7.41 2.62
CA MET A 63 -2.54 6.21 2.40
C MET A 63 -2.84 5.20 3.51
N SER A 64 -3.18 3.97 3.13
CA SER A 64 -3.39 2.87 4.08
C SER A 64 -2.12 2.03 4.19
N VAL A 65 -1.67 1.81 5.42
CA VAL A 65 -0.51 0.99 5.75
C VAL A 65 -0.86 -0.04 6.82
N PRO A 66 -0.20 -1.21 6.87
CA PRO A 66 -0.40 -2.15 7.96
C PRO A 66 -0.08 -1.56 9.34
N SER A 67 -0.69 -2.08 10.40
CA SER A 67 -0.30 -1.80 11.78
C SER A 67 1.14 -2.22 12.03
N GLY A 68 1.94 -1.35 12.65
CA GLY A 68 3.38 -1.60 12.85
C GLY A 68 4.24 -1.41 11.59
N TRP A 69 3.69 -0.80 10.52
CA TRP A 69 4.43 -0.50 9.29
C TRP A 69 5.66 0.35 9.55
N GLY A 70 6.80 -0.09 8.99
CA GLY A 70 8.04 0.67 8.90
C GLY A 70 8.29 1.14 7.48
N GLY A 71 8.57 2.42 7.30
CA GLY A 71 8.81 3.00 5.98
C GLY A 71 9.01 4.51 6.01
N ARG A 72 8.91 5.12 4.83
CA ARG A 72 9.08 6.56 4.64
C ARG A 72 7.98 7.13 3.77
N ILE A 73 7.59 8.36 4.05
CA ILE A 73 6.70 9.19 3.23
C ILE A 73 7.42 10.51 2.95
N TRP A 74 7.44 10.96 1.70
CA TRP A 74 8.05 12.22 1.31
C TRP A 74 7.32 12.86 0.12
N ALA A 75 7.42 14.18 0.00
CA ALA A 75 6.87 14.93 -1.13
C ALA A 75 7.98 15.34 -2.10
N ARG A 76 7.63 15.41 -3.39
CA ARG A 76 8.44 16.00 -4.46
C ARG A 76 7.65 17.13 -5.13
N GLU A 77 8.36 18.13 -5.62
CA GLU A 77 7.81 19.20 -6.45
C GLU A 77 8.36 19.09 -7.88
N SER A 78 7.77 19.82 -8.83
CA SER A 78 8.30 19.94 -10.20
C SER A 78 8.42 18.60 -10.96
N CYS A 79 7.42 17.74 -10.84
CA CYS A 79 7.32 16.49 -11.59
C CYS A 79 6.83 16.71 -13.03
N SER A 80 7.62 17.43 -13.83
CA SER A 80 7.41 17.60 -15.26
C SER A 80 8.48 16.82 -16.04
N GLY A 81 8.34 15.50 -16.10
CA GLY A 81 9.02 14.67 -17.11
C GLY A 81 10.50 14.30 -16.86
N SER A 82 11.11 14.67 -15.72
CA SER A 82 12.43 14.14 -15.35
C SER A 82 12.33 12.79 -14.64
N SER A 83 13.35 11.96 -14.83
CA SER A 83 13.59 10.67 -14.15
C SER A 83 13.45 10.74 -12.63
N ASP A 84 13.56 11.94 -12.06
CA ASP A 84 13.49 12.21 -10.64
C ASP A 84 12.08 12.05 -10.05
N CYS A 85 11.06 11.84 -10.89
CA CYS A 85 9.69 11.52 -10.46
C CYS A 85 9.26 10.07 -10.72
N HIS A 86 10.19 9.19 -11.12
CA HIS A 86 9.91 7.75 -11.12
C HIS A 86 9.71 7.22 -9.68
N PRO A 87 8.90 6.17 -9.51
CA PRO A 87 9.00 5.32 -8.34
C PRO A 87 10.40 4.68 -8.29
#